data_AF-A0A535HW86-F1
#
_entry.id   AF-A0A535HW86-F1
#
_cell.length_a   1.000
_cell.length_b   1.000
_cell.length_c   1.000
_cell.angle_alpha   90.00
_cell.angle_beta   90.00
_cell.angle_gamma   90.00
#
_symmetry.space_group_name_H-M   'P 1'
#
loop_
_entity.id
_entity.type
_entity.pdbx_description
1 polymer ?
#
loop_
_entity_poly.entity_id
_entity_poly.type
_entity_poly.pdbx_seq_one_letter_code
_entity_poly.pdbx_strand_id
1 'polypeptide(L)'
;MLAGTDGGVYRSVDLGASWQTTSLRGIRAWSVGFAPGAPNAAFAGLSGRGVQRTDDGGVSWADASAGLGNLNVRVLALGLGGLAAGTSNGIAVSADGKQWHPGGLHGYDVSALALSANEPQFTLVAGADGGNLNQGFLFRNSGAGASWEVLQQGLPSSAIVSAVSAGPLPQGGPVRPLAATTTKGTFRSGDGGSTWTASTGLPSDQVTLTTAAFSPADPNLLYGGSDAGGSTGGALFRSTDGGATFAPADQGLPDARRNVTCIAVSVAGGRPPAVLVGVNPPGKGGAVYRELDASAPAPPALGAETAVATPVPATPTPVPTPVARPTTTAPSASSSLALRALRYLVQWPFPLAPELLLVVVVAYILLRWRQRYLDIEGPP
;
A
#
# COMPACT_ATOMS: atom_id res chain seq x y z
N MET A 1 10.09 3.17 20.78
CA MET A 1 8.84 2.67 20.15
C MET A 1 7.75 3.72 20.25
N LEU A 2 6.85 3.76 19.27
CA LEU A 2 5.67 4.61 19.27
C LEU A 2 4.43 3.74 19.02
N ALA A 3 3.30 4.09 19.63
CA ALA A 3 2.02 3.42 19.44
C ALA A 3 0.91 4.46 19.24
N GLY A 4 0.18 4.35 18.13
CA GLY A 4 -1.04 5.12 17.87
C GLY A 4 -2.25 4.39 18.44
N THR A 5 -3.15 5.13 19.08
CA THR A 5 -4.37 4.59 19.71
C THR A 5 -5.52 5.58 19.53
N ASP A 6 -6.74 5.19 19.91
CA ASP A 6 -7.88 6.10 19.99
C ASP A 6 -7.67 7.26 20.98
N GLY A 7 -6.81 7.06 21.98
CA GLY A 7 -6.50 8.07 22.99
C GLY A 7 -5.32 8.97 22.66
N GLY A 8 -4.57 8.68 21.58
CA GLY A 8 -3.36 9.44 21.24
C GLY A 8 -2.15 8.59 20.86
N VAL A 9 -0.99 9.25 20.82
CA VAL A 9 0.31 8.60 20.63
C VAL A 9 0.99 8.36 21.98
N TYR A 10 1.47 7.14 22.17
CA TYR A 10 2.25 6.71 23.34
C TYR A 10 3.68 6.39 22.91
N ARG A 11 4.62 6.60 23.82
CA ARG A 11 6.05 6.39 23.63
C ARG A 11 6.60 5.40 24.64
N SER A 12 7.44 4.48 24.19
CA SER A 12 8.20 3.57 25.04
C SER A 12 9.69 3.61 24.68
N VAL A 13 10.55 3.55 25.69
CA VAL A 13 12.02 3.51 25.57
C VAL A 13 12.64 2.20 26.04
N ASP A 14 11.81 1.30 26.58
CA ASP A 14 12.17 0.03 27.20
C ASP A 14 11.55 -1.15 26.46
N LEU A 15 11.49 -1.03 25.12
CA LEU A 15 10.98 -2.07 24.21
C LEU A 15 9.52 -2.49 24.49
N GLY A 16 8.69 -1.55 24.95
CA GLY A 16 7.27 -1.76 25.20
C GLY A 16 6.93 -2.23 26.60
N ALA A 17 7.91 -2.34 27.52
CA ALA A 17 7.67 -2.72 28.91
C ALA A 17 6.88 -1.64 29.67
N SER A 18 7.12 -0.36 29.38
CA SER A 18 6.32 0.75 29.88
C SER A 18 6.04 1.79 28.79
N TRP A 19 4.92 2.50 28.94
CA TRP A 19 4.44 3.49 27.98
C TRP A 19 4.16 4.83 28.66
N GLN A 20 4.63 5.90 28.04
CA GLN A 20 4.41 7.28 28.46
C GLN A 20 3.49 7.99 27.47
N THR A 21 2.59 8.83 27.98
CA THR A 21 1.76 9.71 27.15
C THR A 21 2.60 10.79 26.49
N THR A 22 2.33 11.10 25.23
CA THR A 22 2.92 12.27 24.55
C THR A 22 1.97 13.49 24.62
N SER A 23 2.37 14.60 24.00
CA SER A 23 1.49 15.77 23.83
C SER A 23 0.27 15.50 22.94
N LEU A 24 0.32 14.45 22.11
CA LEU A 24 -0.78 14.04 21.22
C LEU A 24 -1.77 13.15 21.98
N ARG A 25 -2.54 13.74 22.89
CA ARG A 25 -3.53 13.05 23.75
C ARG A 25 -4.96 13.49 23.46
N GLY A 26 -5.93 12.61 23.72
CA GLY A 26 -7.37 12.90 23.55
C GLY A 26 -7.81 12.97 22.09
N ILE A 27 -7.00 12.43 21.18
CA ILE A 27 -7.27 12.39 19.74
C ILE A 27 -6.81 11.05 19.18
N ARG A 28 -7.63 10.46 18.31
CA ARG A 28 -7.27 9.21 17.64
C ARG A 28 -6.08 9.39 16.73
N ALA A 29 -5.03 8.62 16.98
CA ALA A 29 -3.89 8.46 16.09
C ALA A 29 -4.09 7.21 15.26
N TRP A 30 -4.39 7.37 13.98
CA TRP A 30 -4.65 6.25 13.06
C TRP A 30 -3.36 5.56 12.62
N SER A 31 -2.29 6.32 12.44
CA SER A 31 -1.00 5.82 11.97
C SER A 31 0.13 6.56 12.66
N VAL A 32 1.21 5.85 13.00
CA VAL A 32 2.45 6.42 13.48
C VAL A 32 3.63 5.63 12.93
N GLY A 33 4.68 6.30 12.48
CA GLY A 33 5.84 5.63 11.89
C GLY A 33 7.09 6.50 11.91
N PHE A 34 8.24 5.86 12.03
CA PHE A 34 9.54 6.53 11.92
C PHE A 34 9.90 6.79 10.46
N ALA A 35 10.50 7.94 10.20
CA ALA A 35 10.99 8.32 8.89
C ALA A 35 12.22 7.46 8.53
N PRO A 36 12.27 6.85 7.34
CA PRO A 36 13.45 6.13 6.87
C PRO A 36 14.69 7.05 6.84
N GLY A 37 15.82 6.56 7.32
CA GLY A 37 17.09 7.31 7.32
C GLY A 37 17.22 8.40 8.39
N ALA A 38 16.18 8.65 9.21
CA ALA A 38 16.21 9.64 10.29
C ALA A 38 15.69 9.01 11.60
N PRO A 39 16.58 8.44 12.44
CA PRO A 39 16.20 7.52 13.53
C PRO A 39 15.30 8.14 14.61
N ASN A 40 15.33 9.47 14.77
CA ASN A 40 14.50 10.18 15.74
C ASN A 40 13.31 10.91 15.11
N ALA A 41 13.24 10.96 13.77
CA ALA A 41 12.13 11.59 13.09
C ALA A 41 10.97 10.61 12.95
N ALA A 42 9.76 11.04 13.29
CA ALA A 42 8.55 10.24 13.10
C ALA A 42 7.35 11.13 12.79
N PHE A 43 6.33 10.52 12.21
CA PHE A 43 5.09 11.17 11.82
C PHE A 43 3.90 10.44 12.42
N ALA A 44 2.85 11.18 12.77
CA ALA A 44 1.58 10.66 13.24
C ALA A 44 0.43 11.25 12.42
N GLY A 45 -0.42 10.38 11.87
CA GLY A 45 -1.66 10.74 11.18
C GLY A 45 -2.81 10.72 12.18
N LEU A 46 -3.49 11.86 12.33
CA LEU A 46 -4.50 12.06 13.37
C LEU A 46 -5.90 12.27 12.80
N SER A 47 -6.90 11.93 13.62
CA SER A 47 -8.30 12.19 13.31
C SER A 47 -8.65 13.67 13.45
N GLY A 48 -8.62 14.41 12.34
CA GLY A 48 -9.03 15.82 12.29
C GLY A 48 -7.94 16.83 12.67
N ARG A 49 -6.70 16.38 12.89
CA ARG A 49 -5.52 17.24 13.17
C ARG A 49 -4.37 17.07 12.18
N GLY A 50 -4.63 16.43 11.04
CA GLY A 50 -3.66 16.29 9.97
C GLY A 50 -2.49 15.41 10.38
N VAL A 51 -1.29 15.85 10.02
CA VAL A 51 -0.04 15.16 10.31
C VAL A 51 0.73 15.93 11.38
N GLN A 52 1.21 15.21 12.39
CA GLN A 52 2.16 15.74 13.37
C GLN A 52 3.52 15.09 13.16
N ARG A 53 4.59 15.85 13.40
CA ARG A 53 5.98 15.41 13.26
C ARG A 53 6.72 15.55 14.59
N THR A 54 7.60 14.60 14.87
CA THR A 54 8.63 14.69 15.90
C THR A 54 9.99 14.52 15.23
N ASP A 55 11.02 15.18 15.78
CA ASP A 55 12.43 15.01 15.38
C ASP A 55 13.31 14.51 16.55
N ASP A 56 12.70 14.23 17.70
CA ASP A 56 13.36 13.85 18.96
C ASP A 56 12.88 12.50 19.52
N GLY A 57 12.37 11.63 18.64
CA GLY A 57 11.91 10.29 19.00
C GLY A 57 10.60 10.27 19.76
N GLY A 58 9.74 11.28 19.56
CA GLY A 58 8.41 11.41 20.14
C GLY A 58 8.36 12.08 21.51
N VAL A 59 9.41 12.79 21.91
CA VAL A 59 9.43 13.59 23.14
C VAL A 59 8.60 14.86 22.93
N SER A 60 8.75 15.51 21.79
CA SER A 60 7.93 16.64 21.36
C SER A 60 7.36 16.41 19.96
N TRP A 61 6.19 17.02 19.71
CA TRP A 61 5.47 16.95 18.45
C TRP A 61 5.06 18.34 18.00
N ALA A 62 5.19 18.60 16.70
CA ALA A 62 4.80 19.83 16.05
C ALA A 62 3.86 19.54 14.88
N ASP A 63 3.01 20.52 14.54
CA ASP A 63 2.15 20.41 13.37
C ASP A 63 2.98 20.38 12.08
N ALA A 64 2.62 19.46 11.20
CA ALA A 64 3.26 19.24 9.91
C ALA A 64 2.20 19.08 8.82
N SER A 65 1.09 19.81 8.94
CA SER A 65 -0.12 19.64 8.11
C SER A 65 -0.21 20.63 6.93
N ALA A 66 0.82 21.45 6.71
CA ALA A 66 0.77 22.51 5.70
C ALA A 66 0.53 21.94 4.29
N GLY A 67 -0.52 22.43 3.62
CA GLY A 67 -0.91 21.96 2.28
C GLY A 67 -1.82 20.73 2.25
N LEU A 68 -2.16 20.12 3.40
CA LEU A 68 -3.14 19.03 3.44
C LEU A 68 -4.55 19.57 3.20
N GLY A 69 -5.23 19.04 2.17
CA GLY A 69 -6.63 19.38 1.89
C GLY A 69 -7.65 18.71 2.81
N ASN A 70 -7.26 17.66 3.54
CA ASN A 70 -8.11 16.98 4.51
C ASN A 70 -7.28 16.59 5.75
N LEU A 71 -7.78 16.93 6.94
CA LEU A 71 -7.07 16.75 8.20
C LEU A 71 -7.41 15.42 8.90
N ASN A 72 -8.29 14.59 8.34
CA ASN A 72 -8.51 13.23 8.83
C ASN A 72 -7.54 12.28 8.13
N VAL A 73 -6.34 12.15 8.70
CA VAL A 73 -5.26 11.31 8.15
C VAL A 73 -5.36 9.92 8.74
N ARG A 74 -5.64 8.94 7.89
CA ARG A 74 -5.97 7.57 8.27
C ARG A 74 -4.80 6.60 8.12
N VAL A 75 -3.88 6.89 7.21
CA VAL A 75 -2.69 6.05 6.98
C VAL A 75 -1.55 6.89 6.44
N LEU A 76 -0.32 6.56 6.85
CA LEU A 76 0.91 7.14 6.34
C LEU A 76 1.75 6.06 5.67
N ALA A 77 2.33 6.38 4.50
CA ALA A 77 3.40 5.62 3.89
C ALA A 77 4.69 6.46 3.92
N LEU A 78 5.76 5.89 4.47
CA LEU A 78 7.02 6.60 4.70
C LEU A 78 8.14 5.92 3.91
N GLY A 79 8.73 6.64 2.96
CA GLY A 79 9.84 6.18 2.11
C GLY A 79 11.06 7.10 2.19
N LEU A 80 12.19 6.64 1.67
CA LEU A 80 13.40 7.48 1.55
C LEU A 80 13.22 8.60 0.51
N GLY A 81 12.42 8.36 -0.53
CA GLY A 81 12.16 9.32 -1.62
C GLY A 81 10.89 10.17 -1.45
N GLY A 82 10.16 10.01 -0.34
CA GLY A 82 8.92 10.74 -0.11
C GLY A 82 7.98 10.08 0.89
N LEU A 83 6.91 10.80 1.21
CA LEU A 83 5.85 10.44 2.12
C LEU A 83 4.50 10.56 1.42
N ALA A 84 3.55 9.73 1.84
CA ALA A 84 2.15 9.85 1.44
C ALA A 84 1.22 9.72 2.65
N ALA A 85 0.13 10.48 2.61
CA ALA A 85 -0.94 10.48 3.60
C ALA A 85 -2.26 10.11 2.92
N GLY A 86 -2.85 9.00 3.34
CA GLY A 86 -4.21 8.61 2.98
C GLY A 86 -5.18 9.31 3.92
N THR A 87 -6.15 10.01 3.36
CA THR A 87 -7.13 10.81 4.10
C THR A 87 -8.55 10.34 3.80
N SER A 88 -9.54 10.89 4.50
CA SER A 88 -10.96 10.72 4.14
C SER A 88 -11.38 11.44 2.84
N ASN A 89 -10.45 12.03 2.10
CA ASN A 89 -10.77 12.63 0.81
C ASN A 89 -9.56 12.55 -0.15
N GLY A 90 -9.03 11.34 -0.32
CA GLY A 90 -7.92 11.05 -1.21
C GLY A 90 -6.55 11.08 -0.55
N ILE A 91 -5.53 11.21 -1.39
CA ILE A 91 -4.12 11.11 -1.00
C ILE A 91 -3.46 12.47 -1.08
N ALA A 92 -2.56 12.74 -0.14
CA ALA A 92 -1.58 13.81 -0.23
C ALA A 92 -0.17 13.22 -0.22
N VAL A 93 0.77 13.86 -0.92
CA VAL A 93 2.18 13.46 -0.98
C VAL A 93 3.09 14.60 -0.55
N SER A 94 4.25 14.25 -0.01
CA SER A 94 5.26 15.21 0.43
C SER A 94 6.66 14.61 0.25
N ALA A 95 7.64 15.44 -0.12
CA ALA A 95 9.03 14.99 -0.20
C ALA A 95 9.70 14.92 1.19
N ASP A 96 9.30 15.79 2.12
CA ASP A 96 9.98 16.01 3.40
C ASP A 96 9.04 15.96 4.62
N GLY A 97 7.74 15.82 4.39
CA GLY A 97 6.70 15.82 5.40
C GLY A 97 6.44 17.19 6.01
N LYS A 98 6.89 18.29 5.38
CA LYS A 98 6.64 19.67 5.83
C LYS A 98 5.59 20.36 4.96
N GLN A 99 5.65 20.13 3.66
CA GLN A 99 4.69 20.66 2.69
C GLN A 99 4.02 19.52 1.93
N TRP A 100 2.69 19.51 1.91
CA TRP A 100 1.89 18.47 1.27
C TRP A 100 1.21 19.00 0.01
N HIS A 101 1.16 18.16 -1.02
CA HIS A 101 0.44 18.42 -2.27
C HIS A 101 -0.59 17.33 -2.55
N PRO A 102 -1.67 17.62 -3.29
CA PRO A 102 -2.63 16.61 -3.71
C PRO A 102 -1.96 15.48 -4.51
N GLY A 103 -2.23 14.23 -4.12
CA GLY A 103 -1.73 13.02 -4.77
C GLY A 103 -2.79 12.25 -5.58
N GLY A 104 -4.03 12.73 -5.61
CA GLY A 104 -5.14 12.10 -6.34
C GLY A 104 -6.11 11.33 -5.45
N LEU A 105 -6.95 10.49 -6.07
CA LEU A 105 -8.06 9.77 -5.43
C LEU A 105 -9.04 10.67 -4.64
N HIS A 106 -9.30 11.88 -5.14
CA HIS A 106 -10.31 12.76 -4.56
C HIS A 106 -11.69 12.08 -4.51
N GLY A 107 -12.39 12.19 -3.38
CA GLY A 107 -13.66 11.53 -3.15
C GLY A 107 -13.56 10.06 -2.70
N TYR A 108 -12.36 9.57 -2.36
CA TYR A 108 -12.16 8.27 -1.71
C TYR A 108 -11.75 8.42 -0.25
N ASP A 109 -12.27 7.53 0.59
CA ASP A 109 -11.75 7.32 1.94
C ASP A 109 -10.59 6.33 1.86
N VAL A 110 -9.36 6.82 1.90
CA VAL A 110 -8.16 6.00 1.75
C VAL A 110 -7.78 5.42 3.10
N SER A 111 -7.96 4.12 3.25
CA SER A 111 -7.75 3.37 4.50
C SER A 111 -6.39 2.70 4.57
N ALA A 112 -5.81 2.34 3.43
CA ALA A 112 -4.58 1.57 3.35
C ALA A 112 -3.62 2.16 2.31
N LEU A 113 -2.34 2.24 2.65
CA LEU A 113 -1.28 2.64 1.73
C LEU A 113 -0.05 1.74 1.93
N ALA A 114 0.51 1.26 0.82
CA ALA A 114 1.78 0.54 0.80
C ALA A 114 2.71 1.13 -0.25
N LEU A 115 4.00 1.13 0.06
CA LEU A 115 5.06 1.61 -0.82
C LEU A 115 5.65 0.42 -1.60
N SER A 116 5.34 0.32 -2.89
CA SER A 116 5.74 -0.81 -3.75
C SER A 116 7.01 -0.53 -4.55
N ALA A 117 7.44 0.72 -4.68
CA ALA A 117 8.76 1.07 -5.20
C ALA A 117 9.18 2.45 -4.68
N ASN A 118 10.50 2.64 -4.52
CA ASN A 118 11.11 3.95 -4.25
C ASN A 118 11.93 4.44 -5.44
N GLU A 119 12.60 3.50 -6.12
CA GLU A 119 13.54 3.77 -7.20
C GLU A 119 13.22 2.85 -8.39
N PRO A 120 13.17 3.36 -9.64
CA PRO A 120 13.39 4.76 -10.03
C PRO A 120 12.19 5.68 -9.76
N GLN A 121 11.06 5.15 -9.27
CA GLN A 121 9.83 5.91 -9.05
C GLN A 121 9.22 5.59 -7.68
N PHE A 122 8.68 6.63 -7.03
CA PHE A 122 7.90 6.51 -5.80
C PHE A 122 6.50 5.95 -6.14
N THR A 123 6.36 4.63 -6.00
CA THR A 123 5.15 3.89 -6.37
C THR A 123 4.37 3.47 -5.12
N LEU A 124 3.09 3.84 -5.09
CA LEU A 124 2.15 3.58 -4.02
C LEU A 124 1.05 2.64 -4.50
N VAL A 125 0.60 1.78 -3.59
CA VAL A 125 -0.63 1.02 -3.72
C VAL A 125 -1.59 1.52 -2.64
N ALA A 126 -2.80 1.88 -3.04
CA ALA A 126 -3.80 2.50 -2.18
C ALA A 126 -5.09 1.68 -2.14
N GLY A 127 -5.56 1.36 -0.93
CA GLY A 127 -6.85 0.76 -0.67
C GLY A 127 -7.84 1.80 -0.13
N ALA A 128 -9.09 1.71 -0.59
CA ALA A 128 -10.18 2.54 -0.11
C ALA A 128 -11.30 1.68 0.51
N ASP A 129 -11.95 2.22 1.53
CA ASP A 129 -13.09 1.59 2.21
C ASP A 129 -14.37 2.45 2.21
N GLY A 130 -14.32 3.62 1.58
CA GLY A 130 -15.45 4.52 1.41
C GLY A 130 -15.27 5.46 0.23
N GLY A 131 -16.30 6.28 -0.04
CA GLY A 131 -16.34 7.21 -1.16
C GLY A 131 -16.77 6.56 -2.48
N ASN A 132 -16.07 6.89 -3.57
CA ASN A 132 -16.43 6.49 -4.95
C ASN A 132 -16.11 5.01 -5.30
N LEU A 133 -16.42 4.07 -4.41
CA LEU A 133 -16.06 2.64 -4.54
C LEU A 133 -16.62 1.95 -5.79
N ASN A 134 -17.66 2.52 -6.43
CA ASN A 134 -18.21 2.04 -7.70
C ASN A 134 -17.21 2.11 -8.87
N GLN A 135 -16.17 2.94 -8.75
CA GLN A 135 -15.13 3.11 -9.78
C GLN A 135 -13.85 2.31 -9.47
N GLY A 136 -13.76 1.69 -8.29
CA GLY A 136 -12.58 0.93 -7.84
C GLY A 136 -12.38 1.06 -6.32
N PHE A 137 -11.65 0.11 -5.72
CA PHE A 137 -11.31 0.11 -4.30
C PHE A 137 -9.83 -0.16 -4.01
N LEU A 138 -9.05 -0.56 -5.02
CA LEU A 138 -7.62 -0.81 -4.92
C LEU A 138 -6.93 -0.21 -6.14
N PHE A 139 -5.89 0.59 -5.90
CA PHE A 139 -5.27 1.42 -6.92
C PHE A 139 -3.75 1.38 -6.82
N ARG A 140 -3.07 1.64 -7.94
CA ARG A 140 -1.62 1.92 -7.97
C ARG A 140 -1.35 3.23 -8.71
N ASN A 141 -0.41 4.03 -8.22
CA ASN A 141 0.03 5.18 -9.00
C ASN A 141 1.07 4.75 -10.03
N SER A 142 1.00 5.32 -11.23
CA SER A 142 1.88 4.97 -12.34
C SER A 142 3.11 5.89 -12.49
N GLY A 143 3.48 6.66 -11.45
CA GLY A 143 4.63 7.57 -11.44
C GLY A 143 4.34 8.92 -10.79
N ALA A 144 5.18 9.94 -11.08
CA ALA A 144 5.23 11.24 -10.40
C ALA A 144 4.00 12.18 -10.57
N GLY A 145 2.82 11.64 -10.88
CA GLY A 145 1.56 12.39 -11.01
C GLY A 145 0.41 11.77 -10.22
N ALA A 146 -0.73 12.47 -10.21
CA ALA A 146 -1.96 12.04 -9.55
C ALA A 146 -2.78 11.00 -10.35
N SER A 147 -2.13 10.24 -11.24
CA SER A 147 -2.79 9.20 -12.05
C SER A 147 -2.76 7.86 -11.33
N TRP A 148 -3.93 7.23 -11.26
CA TRP A 148 -4.14 5.97 -10.57
C TRP A 148 -4.80 4.97 -11.49
N GLU A 149 -4.26 3.76 -11.52
CA GLU A 149 -4.86 2.61 -12.20
C GLU A 149 -5.52 1.68 -11.19
N VAL A 150 -6.58 1.00 -11.61
CA VAL A 150 -7.35 0.09 -10.76
C VAL A 150 -6.70 -1.30 -10.77
N LEU A 151 -6.45 -1.86 -9.59
CA LEU A 151 -5.79 -3.16 -9.40
C LEU A 151 -6.77 -4.23 -8.87
N GLN A 152 -7.79 -4.58 -9.65
CA GLN A 152 -8.88 -5.47 -9.18
C GLN A 152 -8.97 -6.80 -9.92
N GLN A 153 -8.06 -7.10 -10.83
CA GLN A 153 -8.08 -8.35 -11.56
C GLN A 153 -7.79 -9.52 -10.61
N GLY A 154 -8.75 -10.44 -10.48
CA GLY A 154 -8.68 -11.56 -9.53
C GLY A 154 -9.25 -11.25 -8.14
N LEU A 155 -9.72 -10.02 -7.90
CA LEU A 155 -10.42 -9.65 -6.67
C LEU A 155 -11.94 -9.72 -6.85
N PRO A 156 -12.70 -10.15 -5.83
CA PRO A 156 -14.15 -10.08 -5.85
C PRO A 156 -14.65 -8.63 -6.02
N SER A 157 -15.72 -8.45 -6.80
CA SER A 157 -16.43 -7.16 -6.86
C SER A 157 -16.91 -6.76 -5.46
N SER A 158 -17.00 -5.45 -5.19
CA SER A 158 -17.42 -4.88 -3.90
C SER A 158 -16.64 -5.36 -2.66
N ALA A 159 -15.42 -5.86 -2.82
CA ALA A 159 -14.51 -6.03 -1.68
C ALA A 159 -14.13 -4.65 -1.13
N ILE A 160 -13.97 -4.55 0.19
CA ILE A 160 -13.48 -3.35 0.87
C ILE A 160 -12.09 -3.67 1.40
N VAL A 161 -11.12 -2.78 1.14
CA VAL A 161 -9.72 -3.00 1.54
C VAL A 161 -9.51 -2.54 2.97
N SER A 162 -9.08 -3.47 3.83
CA SER A 162 -8.72 -3.19 5.22
C SER A 162 -7.24 -2.85 5.35
N ALA A 163 -6.37 -3.61 4.67
CA ALA A 163 -4.93 -3.37 4.67
C ALA A 163 -4.30 -3.76 3.33
N VAL A 164 -3.19 -3.09 3.00
CA VAL A 164 -2.30 -3.44 1.91
C VAL A 164 -0.89 -3.43 2.44
N SER A 165 -0.09 -4.43 2.05
CA SER A 165 1.32 -4.55 2.43
C SER A 165 2.17 -4.87 1.21
N ALA A 166 3.38 -4.32 1.18
CA ALA A 166 4.38 -4.61 0.15
C ALA A 166 5.63 -5.20 0.80
N GLY A 167 6.10 -6.33 0.28
CA GLY A 167 7.30 -7.00 0.78
C GLY A 167 8.60 -6.38 0.27
N PRO A 168 9.77 -6.88 0.74
CA PRO A 168 11.05 -6.54 0.13
C PRO A 168 11.11 -7.02 -1.32
N LEU A 169 12.00 -6.42 -2.11
CA LEU A 169 12.25 -6.87 -3.47
C LEU A 169 12.89 -8.27 -3.42
N PRO A 170 12.32 -9.31 -4.06
CA PRO A 170 12.93 -10.63 -4.13
C PRO A 170 14.29 -10.58 -4.83
N GLN A 171 15.24 -11.44 -4.44
CA GLN A 171 16.52 -11.52 -5.14
C GLN A 171 16.29 -11.90 -6.61
N GLY A 172 16.75 -11.05 -7.53
CA GLY A 172 16.58 -11.25 -8.97
C GLY A 172 15.19 -10.93 -9.53
N GLY A 173 14.23 -10.53 -8.69
CA GLY A 173 12.88 -10.16 -9.11
C GLY A 173 12.75 -8.65 -9.38
N PRO A 174 12.01 -8.22 -10.43
CA PRO A 174 11.83 -6.80 -10.74
C PRO A 174 10.72 -6.12 -9.91
N VAL A 175 9.87 -6.91 -9.23
CA VAL A 175 8.66 -6.42 -8.54
C VAL A 175 8.57 -6.95 -7.11
N ARG A 176 8.00 -6.14 -6.22
CA ARG A 176 7.72 -6.54 -4.83
C ARG A 176 6.44 -7.39 -4.76
N PRO A 177 6.41 -8.43 -3.91
CA PRO A 177 5.16 -9.11 -3.61
C PRO A 177 4.24 -8.15 -2.84
N LEU A 178 2.95 -8.25 -3.10
CA LEU A 178 1.90 -7.50 -2.42
C LEU A 178 0.92 -8.45 -1.73
N ALA A 179 0.36 -7.99 -0.62
CA ALA A 179 -0.77 -8.63 0.05
C ALA A 179 -1.86 -7.58 0.31
N ALA A 180 -3.11 -7.98 0.11
CA ALA A 180 -4.28 -7.16 0.40
C ALA A 180 -5.26 -7.97 1.23
N THR A 181 -5.68 -7.42 2.37
CA THR A 181 -6.74 -8.00 3.18
C THR A 181 -8.04 -7.23 2.93
N THR A 182 -9.13 -7.95 2.76
CA THR A 182 -10.42 -7.38 2.39
C THR A 182 -11.56 -8.02 3.16
N THR A 183 -12.73 -7.39 3.12
CA THR A 183 -13.98 -7.97 3.65
C THR A 183 -14.43 -9.26 2.96
N LYS A 184 -13.77 -9.68 1.86
CA LYS A 184 -14.08 -10.89 1.10
C LYS A 184 -12.91 -11.89 1.05
N GLY A 185 -11.93 -11.71 1.92
CA GLY A 185 -10.77 -12.59 2.04
C GLY A 185 -9.45 -11.85 1.89
N THR A 186 -8.37 -12.63 2.00
CA THR A 186 -7.00 -12.15 1.83
C THR A 186 -6.47 -12.62 0.48
N PHE A 187 -5.72 -11.75 -0.18
CA PHE A 187 -5.20 -11.97 -1.52
C PHE A 187 -3.74 -11.58 -1.59
N ARG A 188 -2.98 -12.28 -2.43
CA ARG A 188 -1.59 -11.94 -2.76
C ARG A 188 -1.42 -11.65 -4.25
N SER A 189 -0.40 -10.87 -4.56
CA SER A 189 0.08 -10.62 -5.91
C SER A 189 1.60 -10.75 -5.93
N GLY A 190 2.12 -11.53 -6.89
CA GLY A 190 3.56 -11.64 -7.17
C GLY A 190 4.03 -10.77 -8.33
N ASP A 191 3.12 -10.08 -9.00
CA ASP A 191 3.33 -9.35 -10.26
C ASP A 191 3.14 -7.82 -10.10
N GLY A 192 3.32 -7.30 -8.88
CA GLY A 192 3.20 -5.87 -8.61
C GLY A 192 1.77 -5.34 -8.67
N GLY A 193 0.78 -6.22 -8.43
CA GLY A 193 -0.64 -5.89 -8.30
C GLY A 193 -1.45 -6.07 -9.57
N SER A 194 -0.84 -6.54 -10.65
CA SER A 194 -1.53 -6.78 -11.93
C SER A 194 -2.57 -7.91 -11.82
N THR A 195 -2.27 -8.98 -11.10
CA THR A 195 -3.22 -10.05 -10.79
C THR A 195 -3.17 -10.44 -9.32
N TRP A 196 -4.32 -10.82 -8.79
CA TRP A 196 -4.50 -11.22 -7.40
C TRP A 196 -5.02 -12.65 -7.30
N THR A 197 -4.45 -13.41 -6.36
CA THR A 197 -4.87 -14.78 -6.05
C THR A 197 -5.27 -14.86 -4.59
N ALA A 198 -6.40 -15.53 -4.31
CA ALA A 198 -6.87 -15.74 -2.95
C ALA A 198 -5.88 -16.57 -2.13
N SER A 199 -5.58 -16.11 -0.92
CA SER A 199 -4.80 -16.84 0.07
C SER A 199 -5.61 -17.97 0.68
N THR A 200 -4.95 -19.04 1.09
CA THR A 200 -5.59 -20.21 1.73
C THR A 200 -5.02 -20.47 3.14
N GLY A 201 -5.55 -21.45 3.87
CA GLY A 201 -5.12 -21.78 5.23
C GLY A 201 -5.76 -20.92 6.34
N LEU A 202 -6.60 -19.96 5.96
CA LEU A 202 -7.46 -19.21 6.88
C LEU A 202 -8.81 -19.94 7.05
N PRO A 203 -9.37 -20.02 8.28
CA PRO A 203 -10.72 -20.55 8.49
C PRO A 203 -11.76 -19.67 7.79
N SER A 204 -12.33 -20.17 6.68
CA SER A 204 -13.06 -19.40 5.66
C SER A 204 -14.38 -18.75 6.11
N ASP A 205 -14.88 -19.12 7.29
CA ASP A 205 -16.18 -18.72 7.85
C ASP A 205 -16.07 -17.91 9.15
N GLN A 206 -14.86 -17.76 9.70
CA GLN A 206 -14.66 -17.21 11.04
C GLN A 206 -13.66 -16.05 11.08
N VAL A 207 -12.77 -15.93 10.09
CA VAL A 207 -11.61 -15.03 10.16
C VAL A 207 -11.45 -14.16 8.92
N THR A 208 -11.56 -12.84 9.11
CA THR A 208 -11.12 -11.81 8.16
C THR A 208 -9.89 -11.10 8.73
N LEU A 209 -8.78 -11.15 8.00
CA LEU A 209 -7.59 -10.38 8.36
C LEU A 209 -7.85 -8.90 8.13
N THR A 210 -7.54 -8.06 9.12
CA THR A 210 -7.70 -6.60 9.06
C THR A 210 -6.36 -5.87 9.02
N THR A 211 -5.26 -6.56 9.25
CA THR A 211 -3.90 -6.03 9.11
C THR A 211 -2.94 -7.09 8.54
N ALA A 212 -1.94 -6.65 7.79
CA ALA A 212 -0.90 -7.52 7.25
C ALA A 212 0.44 -6.77 7.13
N ALA A 213 1.54 -7.45 7.44
CA ALA A 213 2.89 -6.88 7.40
C ALA A 213 3.93 -7.92 6.93
N PHE A 214 4.61 -7.62 5.83
CA PHE A 214 5.78 -8.40 5.41
C PHE A 214 6.97 -8.17 6.33
N SER A 215 7.83 -9.19 6.43
CA SER A 215 9.18 -9.03 6.96
C SER A 215 10.02 -8.17 6.01
N PRO A 216 10.72 -7.13 6.50
CA PRO A 216 11.55 -6.29 5.63
C PRO A 216 12.80 -7.02 5.10
N ALA A 217 13.13 -8.20 5.65
CA ALA A 217 14.28 -9.00 5.21
C ALA A 217 13.91 -10.22 4.34
N ASP A 218 12.64 -10.57 4.26
CA ASP A 218 12.19 -11.80 3.61
C ASP A 218 10.87 -11.58 2.85
N PRO A 219 10.88 -11.69 1.51
CA PRO A 219 9.68 -11.49 0.67
C PRO A 219 8.63 -12.59 0.86
N ASN A 220 8.99 -13.72 1.46
CA ASN A 220 8.07 -14.83 1.68
C ASN A 220 7.43 -14.81 3.07
N LEU A 221 8.03 -14.10 4.03
CA LEU A 221 7.53 -14.02 5.39
C LEU A 221 6.53 -12.87 5.55
N LEU A 222 5.27 -13.22 5.78
CA LEU A 222 4.15 -12.30 5.95
C LEU A 222 3.37 -12.67 7.20
N TYR A 223 3.05 -11.67 8.02
CA TYR A 223 2.15 -11.84 9.15
C TYR A 223 0.81 -11.17 8.86
N GLY A 224 -0.26 -11.79 9.34
CA GLY A 224 -1.63 -11.32 9.20
C GLY A 224 -2.34 -11.35 10.53
N GLY A 225 -3.11 -10.30 10.83
CA GLY A 225 -3.88 -10.20 12.07
C GLY A 225 -5.35 -9.96 11.78
N SER A 226 -6.23 -10.57 12.56
CA SER A 226 -7.66 -10.25 12.58
C SER A 226 -8.07 -9.56 13.88
N ASP A 227 -9.09 -8.73 13.80
CA ASP A 227 -9.81 -8.21 14.95
C ASP A 227 -11.21 -8.84 15.06
N ALA A 228 -11.84 -8.71 16.24
CA ALA A 228 -13.20 -9.18 16.48
C ALA A 228 -14.30 -8.37 15.76
N GLY A 229 -13.93 -7.32 15.01
CA GLY A 229 -14.83 -6.55 14.15
C GLY A 229 -14.89 -7.05 12.71
N GLY A 230 -13.96 -7.94 12.31
CA GLY A 230 -14.00 -8.71 11.06
C GLY A 230 -14.12 -10.24 11.25
N SER A 231 -14.10 -10.73 12.50
CA SER A 231 -14.00 -12.16 12.82
C SER A 231 -14.72 -12.51 14.14
N THR A 232 -15.03 -13.80 14.37
CA THR A 232 -15.62 -14.29 15.64
C THR A 232 -14.66 -14.20 16.84
N GLY A 233 -13.39 -13.91 16.56
CA GLY A 233 -12.33 -13.52 17.49
C GLY A 233 -11.10 -13.11 16.66
N GLY A 234 -10.22 -12.29 17.22
CA GLY A 234 -8.98 -11.98 16.51
C GLY A 234 -7.90 -13.04 16.76
N ALA A 235 -7.09 -13.25 15.74
CA ALA A 235 -6.07 -14.28 15.64
C ALA A 235 -4.87 -13.76 14.84
N LEU A 236 -3.69 -14.32 15.13
CA LEU A 236 -2.44 -14.02 14.44
C LEU A 236 -2.10 -15.19 13.53
N PHE A 237 -1.75 -14.88 12.29
CA PHE A 237 -1.37 -15.85 11.28
C PHE A 237 -0.02 -15.46 10.68
N ARG A 238 0.67 -16.48 10.18
CA ARG A 238 1.94 -16.37 9.49
C ARG A 238 1.88 -17.12 8.17
N SER A 239 2.49 -16.55 7.16
CA SER A 239 2.79 -17.16 5.88
C SER A 239 4.29 -17.14 5.66
N THR A 240 4.82 -18.22 5.07
CA THR A 240 6.23 -18.37 4.68
C THR A 240 6.39 -18.58 3.18
N ASP A 241 5.35 -18.30 2.40
CA ASP A 241 5.26 -18.47 0.95
C ASP A 241 4.73 -17.20 0.24
N GLY A 242 4.93 -16.04 0.86
CA GLY A 242 4.54 -14.75 0.30
C GLY A 242 3.02 -14.55 0.28
N GLY A 243 2.31 -15.10 1.26
CA GLY A 243 0.86 -14.97 1.42
C GLY A 243 0.03 -15.94 0.58
N ALA A 244 0.60 -17.03 0.05
CA ALA A 244 -0.18 -18.04 -0.66
C ALA A 244 -0.97 -18.91 0.33
N THR A 245 -0.31 -19.33 1.41
CA THR A 245 -0.93 -20.08 2.51
C THR A 245 -0.60 -19.43 3.85
N PHE A 246 -1.54 -19.47 4.78
CA PHE A 246 -1.38 -19.00 6.15
C PHE A 246 -1.56 -20.16 7.14
N ALA A 247 -0.81 -20.09 8.24
CA ALA A 247 -0.98 -20.95 9.40
C ALA A 247 -1.13 -20.09 10.67
N PRO A 248 -1.83 -20.57 11.72
CA PRO A 248 -1.89 -19.90 13.00
C PRO A 248 -0.49 -19.65 13.59
N ALA A 249 -0.28 -18.47 14.16
CA ALA A 249 0.97 -18.03 14.79
C ALA A 249 0.71 -17.43 16.18
N ASP A 250 -0.27 -17.98 16.90
CA ASP A 250 -0.81 -17.45 18.15
C ASP A 250 -0.31 -18.16 19.42
N GLN A 251 0.65 -19.08 19.28
CA GLN A 251 1.26 -19.77 20.41
C GLN A 251 1.89 -18.79 21.39
N GLY A 252 1.54 -18.91 22.68
CA GLY A 252 2.08 -18.06 23.75
C GLY A 252 1.41 -16.69 23.89
N LEU A 253 0.47 -16.34 23.01
CA LEU A 253 -0.47 -15.26 23.32
C LEU A 253 -1.43 -15.74 24.44
N PRO A 254 -2.09 -14.84 25.20
CA PRO A 254 -3.08 -15.19 26.24
C PRO A 254 -4.18 -16.11 25.69
N ASP A 255 -5.20 -16.56 26.44
CA ASP A 255 -6.38 -17.28 25.88
C ASP A 255 -7.71 -16.51 26.00
N ALA A 256 -8.59 -16.69 25.01
CA ALA A 256 -9.85 -15.95 24.69
C ALA A 256 -9.73 -14.58 23.96
N ARG A 257 -10.49 -14.45 22.85
CA ARG A 257 -10.75 -13.26 21.99
C ARG A 257 -9.69 -12.16 22.05
N ARG A 258 -8.79 -12.09 21.07
CA ARG A 258 -7.71 -11.10 21.02
C ARG A 258 -7.80 -10.29 19.76
N ASN A 259 -7.97 -8.98 19.83
CA ASN A 259 -7.92 -8.18 18.60
C ASN A 259 -6.47 -7.90 18.25
N VAL A 260 -5.99 -8.41 17.11
CA VAL A 260 -4.69 -7.96 16.56
C VAL A 260 -4.92 -6.62 15.90
N THR A 261 -4.51 -5.54 16.56
CA THR A 261 -4.78 -4.17 16.10
C THR A 261 -3.65 -3.61 15.24
N CYS A 262 -2.44 -4.11 15.40
CA CYS A 262 -1.29 -3.73 14.59
C CYS A 262 -0.18 -4.79 14.64
N ILE A 263 0.60 -4.85 13.57
CA ILE A 263 1.79 -5.69 13.46
C ILE A 263 2.93 -4.81 12.98
N ALA A 264 4.09 -4.91 13.62
CA ALA A 264 5.32 -4.25 13.19
C ALA A 264 6.46 -5.28 13.17
N VAL A 265 7.12 -5.42 12.02
CA VAL A 265 8.24 -6.35 11.85
C VAL A 265 9.54 -5.56 11.70
N SER A 266 10.53 -5.88 12.54
CA SER A 266 11.83 -5.20 12.56
C SER A 266 12.99 -6.20 12.45
N VAL A 267 14.06 -5.78 11.79
CA VAL A 267 15.31 -6.55 11.65
C VAL A 267 16.46 -5.95 12.46
N ALA A 268 16.18 -4.92 13.28
CA ALA A 268 17.20 -4.13 13.98
C ALA A 268 17.94 -4.86 15.13
N GLY A 269 17.77 -6.18 15.28
CA GLY A 269 18.34 -6.97 16.38
C GLY A 269 19.02 -8.29 15.97
N GLY A 270 19.31 -8.48 14.67
CA GLY A 270 19.83 -9.73 14.13
C GLY A 270 18.76 -10.55 13.38
N ARG A 271 19.14 -11.73 12.90
CA ARG A 271 18.20 -12.74 12.37
C ARG A 271 17.96 -13.80 13.45
N PRO A 272 16.71 -14.19 13.73
CA PRO A 272 15.47 -13.86 13.01
C PRO A 272 14.93 -12.44 13.28
N PRO A 273 14.05 -11.91 12.39
CA PRO A 273 13.40 -10.62 12.62
C PRO A 273 12.58 -10.63 13.91
N ALA A 274 12.57 -9.50 14.62
CA ALA A 274 11.68 -9.28 15.76
C ALA A 274 10.30 -8.84 15.24
N VAL A 275 9.26 -9.59 15.61
CA VAL A 275 7.87 -9.22 15.32
C VAL A 275 7.26 -8.64 16.59
N LEU A 276 6.65 -7.46 16.48
CA LEU A 276 5.87 -6.84 17.53
C LEU A 276 4.40 -6.86 17.13
N VAL A 277 3.55 -7.32 18.03
CA VAL A 277 2.11 -7.46 17.79
C VAL A 277 1.36 -6.70 18.87
N GLY A 278 0.58 -5.72 18.45
CA GLY A 278 -0.37 -5.04 19.33
C GLY A 278 -1.64 -5.88 19.43
N VAL A 279 -1.95 -6.31 20.65
CA VAL A 279 -3.12 -7.13 20.96
C VAL A 279 -3.99 -6.41 21.96
N ASN A 280 -5.29 -6.32 21.69
CA ASN A 280 -6.27 -5.76 22.62
C ASN A 280 -7.25 -6.86 23.08
N PRO A 281 -7.06 -7.44 24.28
CA PRO A 281 -8.01 -8.36 24.88
C PRO A 281 -9.20 -7.59 25.47
N PRO A 282 -10.44 -8.10 25.35
CA PRO A 282 -11.63 -7.51 25.95
C PRO A 282 -11.43 -7.20 27.44
N GLY A 283 -11.64 -5.94 27.82
CA GLY A 283 -11.62 -5.50 29.22
C GLY A 283 -10.26 -5.43 29.90
N LYS A 284 -9.14 -5.70 29.20
CA LYS A 284 -7.79 -5.71 29.79
C LYS A 284 -6.83 -4.63 29.26
N GLY A 285 -7.29 -3.79 28.32
CA GLY A 285 -6.45 -2.78 27.66
C GLY A 285 -5.44 -3.38 26.68
N GLY A 286 -4.86 -2.55 25.81
CA GLY A 286 -3.90 -3.00 24.81
C GLY A 286 -2.58 -3.47 25.42
N ALA A 287 -2.02 -4.55 24.90
CA ALA A 287 -0.71 -5.08 25.24
C ALA A 287 0.12 -5.29 23.97
N VAL A 288 1.45 -5.18 24.09
CA VAL A 288 2.37 -5.46 22.99
C VAL A 288 3.12 -6.75 23.30
N TYR A 289 3.07 -7.69 22.35
CA TYR A 289 3.78 -8.96 22.41
C TYR A 289 4.95 -8.92 21.43
N ARG A 290 6.05 -9.55 21.79
CA ARG A 290 7.21 -9.74 20.93
C ARG A 290 7.37 -11.21 20.61
N GLU A 291 7.38 -11.55 19.33
CA GLU A 291 7.75 -12.88 18.88
C GLU A 291 9.27 -13.04 19.01
N LEU A 292 9.67 -14.15 19.64
CA LEU A 292 11.05 -14.59 19.80
C LEU A 292 11.20 -15.99 19.18
N ASP A 293 10.60 -16.23 18.02
CA ASP A 293 10.71 -17.54 17.37
C ASP A 293 12.11 -17.69 16.72
N ALA A 294 13.04 -18.29 17.47
CA ALA A 294 14.36 -18.69 16.99
C ALA A 294 14.36 -19.98 16.14
N SER A 295 13.20 -20.64 15.98
CA SER A 295 13.04 -21.91 15.29
C SER A 295 12.38 -21.80 13.91
N ALA A 296 11.90 -20.60 13.56
CA ALA A 296 11.42 -20.25 12.22
C ALA A 296 12.43 -20.73 11.15
N PRO A 297 12.07 -21.72 10.29
CA PRO A 297 12.96 -22.14 9.21
C PRO A 297 13.26 -20.93 8.33
N ALA A 298 14.52 -20.77 7.92
CA ALA A 298 14.88 -19.78 6.92
C ALA A 298 13.95 -19.97 5.70
N PRO A 299 13.44 -18.88 5.08
CA PRO A 299 12.64 -19.00 3.87
C PRO A 299 13.37 -19.90 2.87
N PRO A 300 12.68 -20.85 2.23
CA PRO A 300 13.29 -21.62 1.16
C PRO A 300 13.88 -20.64 0.14
N ALA A 301 15.10 -20.92 -0.35
CA ALA A 301 15.65 -20.15 -1.47
C ALA A 301 14.66 -20.26 -2.64
N LEU A 302 14.20 -19.11 -3.14
CA LEU A 302 13.30 -19.05 -4.29
C LEU A 302 14.03 -19.66 -5.50
N GLY A 303 13.75 -20.92 -5.80
CA GLY A 303 14.08 -21.52 -7.07
C GLY A 303 13.22 -20.85 -8.15
N ALA A 304 13.82 -20.55 -9.31
CA ALA A 304 13.05 -20.13 -10.47
C ALA A 304 11.94 -21.15 -10.74
N GLU A 305 10.70 -20.68 -10.90
CA GLU A 305 9.58 -21.53 -11.30
C GLU A 305 9.98 -22.29 -12.56
N THR A 306 10.21 -23.59 -12.40
CA THR A 306 10.21 -24.51 -13.53
C THR A 306 8.77 -24.95 -13.69
N ALA A 307 8.15 -24.53 -14.80
CA ALA A 307 6.82 -24.98 -15.15
C ALA A 307 6.83 -26.50 -15.32
N VAL A 308 6.42 -27.24 -14.30
CA VAL A 308 6.04 -28.65 -14.44
C VAL A 308 4.89 -28.94 -13.47
N ALA A 309 3.67 -29.00 -14.01
CA ALA A 309 2.64 -29.87 -13.47
C ALA A 309 2.08 -30.70 -14.63
N THR A 310 2.39 -31.98 -14.58
CA THR A 310 1.81 -33.07 -15.37
C THR A 310 0.27 -33.00 -15.37
N PRO A 311 -0.41 -33.30 -16.49
CA PRO A 311 -1.86 -33.27 -16.56
C PRO A 311 -2.48 -34.42 -15.75
N VAL A 312 -3.52 -34.11 -14.99
CA VAL A 312 -4.44 -35.09 -14.37
C VAL A 312 -5.32 -35.70 -15.48
N PRO A 313 -5.64 -37.02 -15.47
CA PRO A 313 -6.47 -37.61 -16.51
C PRO A 313 -7.89 -37.05 -16.49
N ALA A 314 -8.37 -36.59 -17.64
CA ALA A 314 -9.74 -36.13 -17.80
C ALA A 314 -10.68 -37.32 -18.06
N THR A 315 -11.68 -37.49 -17.20
CA THR A 315 -12.87 -38.30 -17.50
C THR A 315 -13.81 -37.46 -18.38
N PRO A 316 -14.26 -37.93 -19.55
CA PRO A 316 -15.10 -37.14 -20.44
C PRO A 316 -16.54 -37.04 -19.88
N THR A 317 -16.96 -35.82 -19.56
CA THR A 317 -18.37 -35.46 -19.33
C THR A 317 -19.02 -35.09 -20.68
N PRO A 318 -20.28 -35.45 -20.97
CA PRO A 318 -20.87 -35.27 -22.30
C PRO A 318 -21.05 -33.80 -22.68
N VAL A 319 -20.79 -33.52 -23.96
CA VAL A 319 -20.97 -32.21 -24.60
C VAL A 319 -22.47 -31.90 -24.76
N PRO A 320 -23.00 -30.77 -24.25
CA PRO A 320 -24.35 -30.34 -24.58
C PRO A 320 -24.40 -29.68 -25.97
N THR A 321 -25.39 -30.10 -26.76
CA THR A 321 -25.69 -29.63 -28.11
C THR A 321 -26.08 -28.13 -28.11
N PRO A 322 -25.56 -27.29 -29.02
CA PRO A 322 -25.95 -25.89 -29.09
C PRO A 322 -27.37 -25.73 -29.65
N VAL A 323 -28.22 -24.97 -28.95
CA VAL A 323 -29.50 -24.46 -29.47
C VAL A 323 -29.29 -23.01 -29.92
N ALA A 324 -29.62 -22.71 -31.17
CA ALA A 324 -29.48 -21.38 -31.75
C ALA A 324 -30.42 -20.37 -31.07
N ARG A 325 -29.89 -19.18 -30.76
CA ARG A 325 -30.65 -18.01 -30.28
C ARG A 325 -30.75 -16.96 -31.40
N PRO A 326 -31.91 -16.34 -31.64
CA PRO A 326 -32.10 -15.40 -32.74
C PRO A 326 -31.38 -14.07 -32.49
N THR A 327 -30.87 -13.51 -33.59
CA THR A 327 -30.15 -12.24 -33.72
C THR A 327 -31.08 -11.04 -33.56
N THR A 328 -30.68 -10.07 -32.74
CA THR A 328 -31.22 -8.70 -32.77
C THR A 328 -30.10 -7.69 -33.00
N THR A 329 -30.33 -6.81 -33.97
CA THR A 329 -29.44 -5.77 -34.49
C THR A 329 -29.33 -4.58 -33.54
N ALA A 330 -28.13 -4.03 -33.36
CA ALA A 330 -27.88 -2.75 -32.67
C ALA A 330 -27.70 -1.60 -33.68
N PRO A 331 -28.18 -0.37 -33.40
CA PRO A 331 -28.00 0.77 -34.28
C PRO A 331 -26.65 1.48 -34.02
N SER A 332 -26.11 2.05 -35.09
CA SER A 332 -24.91 2.88 -35.15
C SER A 332 -25.14 4.29 -34.59
N ALA A 333 -24.16 4.83 -33.86
CA ALA A 333 -24.03 6.27 -33.67
C ALA A 333 -22.56 6.70 -33.66
N SER A 334 -22.24 7.61 -34.58
CA SER A 334 -20.99 8.32 -34.75
C SER A 334 -20.96 9.58 -33.87
N SER A 335 -19.79 9.95 -33.33
CA SER A 335 -19.42 11.38 -33.15
C SER A 335 -17.94 11.58 -32.78
N SER A 336 -17.30 12.34 -33.68
CA SER A 336 -16.04 13.09 -33.67
C SER A 336 -15.14 13.15 -32.43
N LEU A 337 -13.92 12.60 -32.60
CA LEU A 337 -12.71 12.79 -31.77
C LEU A 337 -12.16 14.24 -31.74
N ALA A 338 -12.62 15.12 -32.63
CA ALA A 338 -12.00 16.43 -32.86
C ALA A 338 -12.33 17.51 -31.81
N LEU A 339 -13.30 17.30 -30.92
CA LEU A 339 -13.75 18.30 -29.94
C LEU A 339 -13.28 18.07 -28.49
N ARG A 340 -12.53 16.99 -28.22
CA ARG A 340 -11.97 16.72 -26.87
C ARG A 340 -10.54 17.21 -26.66
N ALA A 341 -9.80 17.53 -27.73
CA ALA A 341 -8.38 17.90 -27.63
C ALA A 341 -8.14 19.37 -27.20
N LEU A 342 -9.11 20.28 -27.37
CA LEU A 342 -8.89 21.71 -27.15
C LEU A 342 -8.99 22.17 -25.68
N ARG A 343 -9.38 21.30 -24.75
CA ARG A 343 -9.55 21.67 -23.32
C ARG A 343 -8.33 21.39 -22.43
N TYR A 344 -7.28 20.74 -22.93
CA TYR A 344 -6.11 20.35 -22.13
C TYR A 344 -4.96 21.37 -22.11
N LEU A 345 -5.06 22.49 -22.84
CA LEU A 345 -3.93 23.40 -23.06
C LEU A 345 -3.82 24.59 -22.09
N VAL A 346 -4.71 24.76 -21.09
CA VAL A 346 -4.84 26.05 -20.38
C VAL A 346 -4.58 26.02 -18.86
N GLN A 347 -4.19 24.90 -18.21
CA GLN A 347 -4.07 24.89 -16.73
C GLN A 347 -2.86 24.15 -16.13
N TRP A 348 -1.63 24.38 -16.62
CA TRP A 348 -0.44 23.78 -16.00
C TRP A 348 0.63 24.82 -15.60
N PRO A 349 1.04 24.88 -14.32
CA PRO A 349 2.27 25.55 -13.92
C PRO A 349 3.39 24.53 -13.54
N PHE A 350 4.44 24.49 -14.38
CA PHE A 350 5.88 24.17 -14.18
C PHE A 350 6.43 22.74 -13.98
N PRO A 351 7.66 22.41 -14.46
CA PRO A 351 8.59 23.14 -15.34
C PRO A 351 9.06 22.30 -16.55
N LEU A 352 8.24 22.10 -17.58
CA LEU A 352 8.73 21.61 -18.89
C LEU A 352 9.25 22.75 -19.79
N ALA A 353 9.01 24.01 -19.41
CA ALA A 353 9.38 25.19 -20.19
C ALA A 353 10.89 25.37 -20.41
N PRO A 354 11.78 25.25 -19.39
CA PRO A 354 13.22 25.41 -19.62
C PRO A 354 13.80 24.26 -20.46
N GLU A 355 13.29 23.03 -20.32
CA GLU A 355 13.74 21.86 -21.09
C GLU A 355 13.27 21.93 -22.55
N LEU A 356 12.02 22.31 -22.80
CA LEU A 356 11.52 22.57 -24.15
C LEU A 356 12.22 23.76 -24.81
N LEU A 357 12.51 24.83 -24.05
CA LEU A 357 13.29 25.96 -24.56
C LEU A 357 14.70 25.49 -24.95
N LEU A 358 15.34 24.65 -24.13
CA LEU A 358 16.66 24.10 -24.44
C LEU A 358 16.64 23.26 -25.72
N VAL A 359 15.63 22.38 -25.89
CA VAL A 359 15.46 21.56 -27.09
C VAL A 359 15.23 22.42 -28.33
N VAL A 360 14.39 23.46 -28.23
CA VAL A 360 14.11 24.38 -29.34
C VAL A 360 15.35 25.21 -29.70
N VAL A 361 16.11 25.68 -28.71
CA VAL A 361 17.36 26.44 -28.94
C VAL A 361 18.42 25.55 -29.60
N VAL A 362 18.58 24.31 -29.14
CA VAL A 362 19.51 23.34 -29.75
C VAL A 362 19.09 23.00 -31.19
N ALA A 363 17.80 22.76 -31.42
CA ALA A 363 17.27 22.50 -32.76
C ALA A 363 17.44 23.71 -33.68
N TYR A 364 17.22 24.93 -33.19
CA TYR A 364 17.44 26.17 -33.94
C TYR A 364 18.91 26.35 -34.29
N ILE A 365 19.84 26.13 -33.35
CA ILE A 365 21.28 26.22 -33.61
C ILE A 365 21.70 25.19 -34.65
N LEU A 366 21.21 23.94 -34.55
CA LEU A 366 21.50 22.89 -35.53
C LEU A 366 20.93 23.22 -36.92
N LEU A 367 19.72 23.75 -37.01
CA LEU A 367 19.11 24.18 -38.27
C LEU A 367 19.87 25.35 -38.89
N ARG A 368 20.27 26.34 -38.09
CA ARG A 368 21.06 27.48 -38.57
C ARG A 368 22.48 27.08 -38.97
N TRP A 369 23.10 26.17 -38.22
CA TRP A 369 24.40 25.61 -38.58
C TRP A 369 24.30 24.84 -39.91
N ARG A 370 23.26 24.00 -40.06
CA ARG A 370 22.99 23.27 -41.30
C ARG A 370 22.76 24.22 -42.49
N GLN A 371 21.94 25.26 -42.34
CA GLN A 371 21.71 26.25 -43.40
C GLN A 371 22.98 27.01 -43.80
N ARG A 372 23.85 27.34 -42.83
CA ARG A 372 25.03 28.17 -43.07
C ARG A 372 26.24 27.41 -43.65
N TYR A 373 26.27 26.09 -43.49
CA TYR A 373 27.41 25.26 -43.93
C TYR A 373 27.06 24.23 -45.01
N LEU A 374 25.78 23.94 -45.26
CA LEU A 374 25.37 22.89 -46.21
C LEU A 374 24.51 23.39 -47.39
N ASP A 375 24.15 24.68 -47.50
CA ASP A 375 23.40 25.27 -48.64
C ASP A 375 22.21 24.42 -49.14
N ILE A 376 21.42 23.86 -48.21
CA ILE A 376 20.14 23.20 -48.54
C ILE A 376 19.00 24.05 -47.97
N GLU A 377 18.28 24.75 -48.83
CA GLU A 377 17.00 25.38 -48.50
C GLU A 377 15.84 24.37 -48.73
N GLY A 378 15.19 23.94 -47.65
CA GLY A 378 13.99 23.09 -47.68
C GLY A 378 13.67 22.43 -46.33
N PRO A 379 12.39 22.12 -46.01
CA PRO A 379 12.02 21.48 -44.74
C PRO A 379 12.59 20.05 -44.66
N PRO A 380 12.79 19.51 -43.44
CA PRO A 380 13.51 18.25 -43.22
C PRO A 380 12.95 17.06 -43.97
#